data_AF-A0A087RS11-F1
#
_entry.id   AF-A0A087RS11-F1
#
_cell.length_a   1.000
_cell.length_b   1.000
_cell.length_c   1.000
_cell.angle_alpha   90.00
_cell.angle_beta   90.00
_cell.angle_gamma   90.00
#
_symmetry.space_group_name_H-M   'P 1'
#
loop_
_entity.id
_entity.type
_entity.pdbx_description
1 polymer ?
#
loop_
_entity_poly.entity_id
_entity_poly.type
_entity_poly.pdbx_seq_one_letter_code
_entity_poly.pdbx_strand_id
1 'polypeptide(L)'
;MKLYFCNVVLKLDPETAEFTEYLLPTKDSGPFSLALDSENNIWYSGTISGKIGVIDVQTSEIREFIPNEPLEGPEAMIFDSENNLWIAEHTGSAITKFNPLLETFEKISVPDTEALPFGMVFDKYQNLWFAQHVVDTIGVYDLTNKEFLEIDIPTPGSFTQFVTIDDDENIWFVEQQANKLSKIEISEIPNLSIQADDEKLPTFDIKYVYLVAPVFTIGIVAASLFFVKSVQDKRRLDEKIV
;
A
#
# COMPACT_ATOMS: atom_id res chain seq x y z
N MET A 1 -3.07 -37.73 6.29
CA MET A 1 -3.27 -37.07 4.99
C MET A 1 -2.14 -36.06 4.85
N LYS A 2 -1.19 -36.25 3.91
CA LYS A 2 -0.17 -35.23 3.61
C LYS A 2 -0.74 -34.35 2.52
N LEU A 3 -1.03 -33.09 2.84
CA LEU A 3 -1.34 -32.07 1.85
C LEU A 3 0.00 -31.67 1.23
N TYR A 4 0.12 -31.83 -0.09
CA TYR A 4 1.24 -31.30 -0.87
C TYR A 4 0.82 -29.93 -1.35
N PHE A 5 1.62 -28.91 -1.06
CA PHE A 5 1.34 -27.56 -1.51
C PHE A 5 2.15 -27.26 -2.78
N CYS A 6 1.61 -26.40 -3.63
CA CYS A 6 2.26 -26.02 -4.88
C CYS A 6 3.61 -25.34 -4.58
N ASN A 7 4.60 -25.56 -5.46
CA ASN A 7 5.89 -24.86 -5.45
C ASN A 7 6.33 -24.51 -6.88
N VAL A 8 5.37 -24.14 -7.73
CA VAL A 8 5.59 -23.83 -9.14
C VAL A 8 4.95 -22.48 -9.47
N VAL A 9 5.67 -21.66 -10.23
CA VAL A 9 5.12 -20.50 -10.94
C VAL A 9 5.04 -20.83 -12.43
N LEU A 10 3.93 -20.49 -13.08
CA LEU A 10 3.69 -20.75 -14.49
C LEU A 10 3.69 -19.46 -15.28
N LYS A 11 4.37 -19.46 -16.44
CA LYS A 11 4.31 -18.37 -17.42
C LYS A 11 3.67 -18.90 -18.71
N LEU A 12 2.58 -18.27 -19.14
CA LEU A 12 1.88 -18.58 -20.38
C LEU A 12 2.41 -17.71 -21.52
N ASP A 13 2.75 -18.32 -22.65
CA ASP A 13 2.87 -17.62 -23.93
C ASP A 13 1.48 -17.57 -24.60
N PRO A 14 0.87 -16.39 -24.77
CA PRO A 14 -0.48 -16.28 -25.33
C PRO A 14 -0.53 -16.58 -26.83
N GLU A 15 0.58 -16.53 -27.57
CA GLU A 15 0.59 -16.82 -29.01
C GLU A 15 0.58 -18.32 -29.28
N THR A 16 1.32 -19.08 -28.47
CA THR A 16 1.50 -20.54 -28.62
C THR A 16 0.61 -21.35 -27.68
N ALA A 17 0.07 -20.72 -26.64
CA ALA A 17 -0.61 -21.37 -25.51
C ALA A 17 0.27 -22.36 -24.73
N GLU A 18 1.59 -22.22 -24.83
CA GLU A 18 2.56 -23.04 -24.09
C GLU A 18 2.85 -22.45 -22.70
N PHE A 19 3.09 -23.34 -21.73
CA PHE A 19 3.47 -22.95 -20.37
C PHE A 19 4.94 -23.25 -20.11
N THR A 20 5.66 -22.26 -19.57
CA THR A 20 6.96 -22.44 -18.94
C THR A 20 6.78 -22.59 -17.44
N GLU A 21 7.36 -23.65 -16.87
CA GLU A 21 7.30 -23.90 -15.43
C GLU A 21 8.59 -23.43 -14.73
N TYR A 22 8.43 -22.66 -13.66
CA TYR A 22 9.51 -22.30 -12.75
C TYR A 22 9.34 -23.06 -11.44
N LEU A 23 10.18 -24.07 -11.21
CA LEU A 23 10.18 -24.86 -9.98
C LEU A 23 10.88 -24.07 -8.86
N LEU A 24 10.13 -23.72 -7.82
CA LEU A 24 10.64 -22.91 -6.73
C LEU A 24 11.58 -23.72 -5.82
N PRO A 25 12.70 -23.12 -5.33
CA PRO A 25 13.66 -23.81 -4.47
C PRO A 25 13.06 -24.34 -3.16
N THR A 26 12.17 -23.55 -2.54
CA THR A 26 11.44 -23.98 -1.35
C THR A 26 10.27 -24.89 -1.73
N LYS A 27 10.32 -26.14 -1.25
CA LYS A 27 9.20 -27.09 -1.39
C LYS A 27 8.00 -26.63 -0.58
N ASP A 28 6.80 -26.92 -1.08
CA ASP A 28 5.55 -26.58 -0.42
C ASP A 28 5.47 -25.07 -0.07
N SER A 29 6.10 -24.20 -0.88
CA SER A 29 6.20 -22.75 -0.60
C SER A 29 4.86 -22.04 -0.64
N GLY A 30 3.88 -22.60 -1.36
CA GLY A 30 2.57 -21.99 -1.55
C GLY A 30 2.68 -20.63 -2.26
N PRO A 31 3.17 -20.58 -3.51
CA PRO A 31 3.21 -19.33 -4.26
C PRO A 31 1.79 -18.75 -4.37
N PHE A 32 1.62 -17.47 -4.02
CA PHE A 32 0.29 -16.86 -3.94
C PHE A 32 0.19 -15.56 -4.75
N SER A 33 0.98 -14.54 -4.41
CA SER A 33 0.98 -13.25 -5.12
C SER A 33 2.10 -13.20 -6.14
N LEU A 34 1.89 -12.45 -7.22
CA LEU A 34 2.91 -12.10 -8.20
C LEU A 34 3.02 -10.58 -8.33
N ALA A 35 4.23 -10.09 -8.58
CA ALA A 35 4.50 -8.70 -8.96
C ALA A 35 5.62 -8.67 -10.01
N LEU A 36 5.65 -7.62 -10.82
CA LEU A 36 6.74 -7.37 -11.78
C LEU A 36 7.56 -6.19 -11.29
N ASP A 37 8.89 -6.33 -11.29
CA ASP A 37 9.77 -5.18 -11.09
C ASP A 37 9.99 -4.40 -12.40
N SER A 38 10.74 -3.30 -12.31
CA SER A 38 11.07 -2.44 -13.47
C SER A 38 11.89 -3.15 -14.56
N GLU A 39 12.49 -4.30 -14.26
CA GLU A 39 13.27 -5.12 -15.19
C GLU A 39 12.43 -6.27 -15.79
N ASN A 40 11.14 -6.36 -15.44
CA ASN A 40 10.22 -7.44 -15.78
C ASN A 40 10.59 -8.81 -15.18
N ASN A 41 11.35 -8.82 -14.08
CA ASN A 41 11.50 -10.05 -13.30
C ASN A 41 10.21 -10.32 -12.52
N ILE A 42 9.93 -11.61 -12.31
CA ILE A 42 8.70 -12.04 -11.64
C ILE A 42 9.00 -12.24 -10.15
N TRP A 43 8.44 -11.38 -9.33
CA TRP A 43 8.44 -11.54 -7.88
C TRP A 43 7.25 -12.40 -7.46
N TYR A 44 7.46 -13.31 -6.53
CA TYR A 44 6.41 -14.14 -5.93
C TYR A 44 6.48 -14.11 -4.41
N SER A 45 5.33 -14.27 -3.76
CA SER A 45 5.25 -14.56 -2.33
C SER A 45 4.99 -16.05 -2.10
N GLY A 46 5.66 -16.65 -1.13
CA GLY A 46 5.36 -18.00 -0.63
C GLY A 46 4.55 -17.90 0.66
N THR A 47 3.21 -18.01 0.56
CA THR A 47 2.30 -17.80 1.69
C THR A 47 2.57 -18.77 2.84
N ILE A 48 2.98 -20.00 2.52
CA ILE A 48 3.24 -21.06 3.52
C ILE A 48 4.67 -20.96 4.06
N SER A 49 5.63 -20.61 3.22
CA SER A 49 7.04 -20.52 3.65
C SER A 49 7.39 -19.21 4.34
N GLY A 50 6.53 -18.18 4.24
CA GLY A 50 6.79 -16.84 4.75
C GLY A 50 7.94 -16.13 4.04
N LYS A 51 8.20 -16.51 2.78
CA LYS A 51 9.28 -15.96 1.95
C LYS A 51 8.72 -15.12 0.81
N ILE A 52 9.58 -14.29 0.24
CA ILE A 52 9.42 -13.77 -1.12
C ILE A 52 10.54 -14.32 -1.99
N GLY A 53 10.32 -14.36 -3.30
CA GLY A 53 11.38 -14.69 -4.25
C GLY A 53 11.23 -13.92 -5.54
N VAL A 54 12.31 -13.89 -6.31
CA VAL A 54 12.40 -13.26 -7.63
C VAL A 54 12.90 -14.29 -8.63
N ILE A 55 12.26 -14.30 -9.79
CA ILE A 55 12.60 -15.12 -10.94
C ILE A 55 13.11 -14.18 -12.02
N ASP A 56 14.40 -14.29 -12.36
CA ASP A 56 14.95 -13.64 -13.53
C ASP A 56 14.39 -14.34 -14.77
N VAL A 57 13.62 -13.60 -15.58
CA VAL A 57 12.90 -14.18 -16.72
C VAL A 57 13.84 -14.50 -17.89
N GLN A 58 15.03 -13.90 -17.94
CA GLN A 58 16.03 -14.14 -18.99
C GLN A 58 16.89 -15.36 -18.68
N THR A 59 17.33 -15.50 -17.43
CA THR A 59 18.24 -16.58 -17.00
C THR A 59 17.52 -17.76 -16.36
N SER A 60 16.25 -17.58 -15.96
CA SER A 60 15.48 -18.52 -15.13
C SER A 60 16.09 -18.78 -13.74
N GLU A 61 17.02 -17.93 -13.30
CA GLU A 61 17.57 -18.01 -11.94
C GLU A 61 16.54 -17.53 -10.91
N ILE A 62 16.49 -18.20 -9.76
CA ILE A 62 15.56 -17.92 -8.69
C ILE A 62 16.33 -17.57 -7.42
N ARG A 63 16.02 -16.42 -6.82
CA ARG A 63 16.52 -15.99 -5.50
C ARG A 63 15.35 -15.87 -4.54
N GLU A 64 15.55 -16.31 -3.30
CA GLU A 64 14.55 -16.21 -2.23
C GLU A 64 15.08 -15.38 -1.07
N PHE A 65 14.19 -14.63 -0.42
CA PHE A 65 14.46 -13.77 0.72
C PHE A 65 13.48 -14.09 1.85
N ILE A 66 13.97 -13.97 3.08
CA ILE A 66 13.18 -14.17 4.30
C ILE A 66 13.67 -13.20 5.37
N PRO A 67 12.77 -12.58 6.17
CA PRO A 67 13.18 -11.84 7.35
C PRO A 67 13.62 -12.80 8.47
N ASN A 68 14.09 -12.25 9.60
CA ASN A 68 14.40 -13.05 10.80
C ASN A 68 13.15 -13.78 11.33
N GLU A 69 12.01 -13.09 11.29
CA GLU A 69 10.69 -13.65 11.53
C GLU A 69 10.01 -13.84 10.17
N PRO A 70 9.60 -15.06 9.79
CA PRO A 70 8.94 -15.30 8.51
C PRO A 70 7.70 -14.44 8.33
N LEU A 71 7.43 -14.03 7.10
CA LEU A 71 6.21 -13.30 6.76
C LEU A 71 4.98 -14.17 7.03
N GLU A 72 3.92 -13.58 7.55
CA GLU A 72 2.70 -14.28 7.94
C GLU A 72 1.60 -14.06 6.89
N GLY A 73 1.41 -15.05 6.01
CA GLY A 73 0.43 -14.97 4.93
C GLY A 73 0.71 -13.82 3.95
N PRO A 74 1.91 -13.70 3.35
CA PRO A 74 2.18 -12.68 2.34
C PRO A 74 1.34 -12.94 1.07
N GLU A 75 0.21 -12.27 0.93
CA GLU A 75 -0.82 -12.62 -0.07
C GLU A 75 -1.11 -11.51 -1.08
N ALA A 76 -0.56 -10.30 -0.90
CA ALA A 76 -0.55 -9.27 -1.93
C ALA A 76 0.81 -8.57 -1.97
N MET A 77 1.24 -8.18 -3.17
CA MET A 77 2.50 -7.47 -3.38
C MET A 77 2.39 -6.41 -4.46
N ILE A 78 2.98 -5.24 -4.23
CA ILE A 78 3.12 -4.17 -5.22
C ILE A 78 4.49 -3.48 -5.10
N PHE A 79 5.00 -2.92 -6.19
CA PHE A 79 6.19 -2.07 -6.15
C PHE A 79 5.81 -0.60 -5.96
N ASP A 80 6.60 0.14 -5.20
CA ASP A 80 6.56 1.61 -5.19
C ASP A 80 7.44 2.19 -6.31
N SER A 81 7.37 3.52 -6.51
CA SER A 81 8.18 4.23 -7.52
C SER A 81 9.68 4.20 -7.27
N GLU A 82 10.12 3.76 -6.09
CA GLU A 82 11.52 3.59 -5.71
C GLU A 82 12.00 2.13 -5.82
N ASN A 83 11.20 1.26 -6.43
CA ASN A 83 11.44 -0.18 -6.55
C ASN A 83 11.55 -0.92 -5.21
N ASN A 84 10.92 -0.42 -4.14
CA ASN A 84 10.69 -1.23 -2.95
C ASN A 84 9.43 -2.07 -3.15
N LEU A 85 9.47 -3.32 -2.68
CA LEU A 85 8.34 -4.23 -2.72
C LEU A 85 7.55 -4.10 -1.42
N TRP A 86 6.27 -3.74 -1.54
CA TRP A 86 5.33 -3.66 -0.44
C TRP A 86 4.49 -4.93 -0.41
N ILE A 87 4.36 -5.53 0.76
CA ILE A 87 3.79 -6.87 0.97
C ILE A 87 2.70 -6.76 2.02
N ALA A 88 1.48 -7.20 1.72
CA ALA A 88 0.44 -7.36 2.73
C ALA A 88 0.56 -8.75 3.37
N GLU A 89 0.87 -8.78 4.66
CA GLU A 89 0.84 -9.99 5.48
C GLU A 89 -0.59 -10.19 5.99
N HIS A 90 -1.36 -11.00 5.25
CA HIS A 90 -2.78 -11.22 5.48
C HIS A 90 -3.04 -11.73 6.88
N THR A 91 -2.40 -12.83 7.30
CA THR A 91 -2.60 -13.39 8.64
C THR A 91 -1.70 -12.74 9.71
N GLY A 92 -0.72 -11.94 9.29
CA GLY A 92 0.20 -11.22 10.17
C GLY A 92 -0.29 -9.84 10.61
N SER A 93 -1.39 -9.36 10.03
CA SER A 93 -1.96 -8.03 10.26
C SER A 93 -0.90 -6.93 10.18
N ALA A 94 -0.14 -6.97 9.08
CA ALA A 94 0.95 -6.04 8.83
C ALA A 94 1.12 -5.77 7.35
N ILE A 95 1.73 -4.63 7.05
CA ILE A 95 2.31 -4.34 5.75
C ILE A 95 3.84 -4.37 5.94
N THR A 96 4.54 -5.13 5.11
CA THR A 96 6.00 -5.21 5.14
C THR A 96 6.60 -4.60 3.88
N LYS A 97 7.50 -3.63 4.05
CA LYS A 97 8.33 -3.06 2.99
C LYS A 97 9.62 -3.86 2.88
N PHE A 98 9.94 -4.35 1.69
CA PHE A 98 11.20 -4.97 1.34
C PHE A 98 11.97 -4.09 0.37
N ASN A 99 13.24 -3.81 0.69
CA ASN A 99 14.15 -3.10 -0.20
C ASN A 99 15.07 -4.10 -0.92
N PRO A 100 14.91 -4.32 -2.25
CA PRO A 100 15.70 -5.32 -2.97
C PRO A 100 17.20 -5.00 -3.07
N LEU A 101 17.59 -3.72 -2.97
CA LEU A 101 19.00 -3.31 -3.06
C LEU A 101 19.76 -3.62 -1.77
N LEU A 102 19.12 -3.38 -0.62
CA LEU A 102 19.71 -3.58 0.71
C LEU A 102 19.37 -4.96 1.30
N GLU A 103 18.43 -5.68 0.69
CA GLU A 103 17.86 -6.95 1.17
C GLU A 103 17.29 -6.83 2.61
N THR A 104 16.68 -5.68 2.92
CA THR A 104 16.13 -5.39 4.25
C THR A 104 14.60 -5.37 4.25
N PHE A 105 14.02 -5.83 5.37
CA PHE A 105 12.58 -5.81 5.64
C PHE A 105 12.24 -4.80 6.74
N GLU A 106 11.18 -4.02 6.55
CA GLU A 106 10.55 -3.15 7.55
C GLU A 106 9.08 -3.56 7.69
N LYS A 107 8.73 -4.20 8.82
CA LYS A 107 7.36 -4.61 9.14
C LYS A 107 6.62 -3.46 9.82
N ILE A 108 5.42 -3.15 9.33
CA ILE A 108 4.56 -2.07 9.80
C ILE A 108 3.23 -2.70 10.21
N SER A 109 2.99 -2.79 11.52
CA SER A 109 1.73 -3.34 12.05
C SER A 109 0.56 -2.43 11.69
N VAL A 110 -0.52 -3.01 11.17
CA VAL A 110 -1.76 -2.27 10.94
C VAL A 110 -2.50 -2.07 12.27
N PRO A 111 -3.34 -1.02 12.41
CA PRO A 111 -3.98 -0.69 13.71
C PRO A 111 -4.93 -1.78 14.22
N ASP A 112 -5.80 -2.29 13.35
CA ASP A 112 -6.71 -3.38 13.69
C ASP A 112 -6.05 -4.76 13.44
N THR A 113 -5.83 -5.52 14.52
CA THR A 113 -5.19 -6.83 14.43
C THR A 113 -6.05 -7.88 13.75
N GLU A 114 -7.35 -7.64 13.58
CA GLU A 114 -8.26 -8.51 12.85
C GLU A 114 -8.41 -8.06 11.39
N ALA A 115 -7.76 -6.96 10.95
CA ALA A 115 -7.98 -6.36 9.63
C ALA A 115 -7.80 -7.32 8.45
N LEU A 116 -6.83 -8.24 8.56
CA LEU A 116 -6.41 -9.12 7.47
C LEU A 116 -6.11 -8.31 6.18
N PRO A 117 -5.04 -7.49 6.16
CA PRO A 117 -4.75 -6.61 5.04
C PRO A 117 -4.47 -7.40 3.77
N PHE A 118 -4.94 -6.91 2.62
CA PHE A 118 -4.83 -7.61 1.35
C PHE A 118 -4.41 -6.68 0.20
N GLY A 119 -5.20 -6.54 -0.85
CA GLY A 119 -4.87 -5.80 -2.05
C GLY A 119 -4.51 -4.36 -1.71
N MET A 120 -3.52 -3.82 -2.41
CA MET A 120 -2.94 -2.51 -2.13
C MET A 120 -2.81 -1.68 -3.41
N VAL A 121 -2.81 -0.36 -3.26
CA VAL A 121 -2.50 0.59 -4.34
C VAL A 121 -1.90 1.88 -3.76
N PHE A 122 -0.99 2.51 -4.50
CA PHE A 122 -0.49 3.84 -4.17
C PHE A 122 -1.33 4.91 -4.86
N ASP A 123 -1.60 6.01 -4.15
CA ASP A 123 -2.14 7.23 -4.77
C ASP A 123 -1.01 8.15 -5.28
N LYS A 124 -1.34 9.21 -6.03
CA LYS A 124 -0.36 10.21 -6.51
C LYS A 124 0.43 10.93 -5.41
N TYR A 125 -0.02 10.86 -4.16
CA TYR A 125 0.65 11.48 -3.01
C TYR A 125 1.54 10.48 -2.26
N GLN A 126 1.67 9.26 -2.77
CA GLN A 126 2.41 8.14 -2.16
C GLN A 126 1.82 7.67 -0.83
N ASN A 127 0.51 7.84 -0.61
CA ASN A 127 -0.16 7.08 0.45
C ASN A 127 -0.45 5.67 -0.06
N LEU A 128 -0.28 4.70 0.81
CA LEU A 128 -0.60 3.31 0.54
C LEU A 128 -2.01 3.01 1.00
N TRP A 129 -2.91 2.78 0.04
CA TRP A 129 -4.27 2.34 0.29
C TRP A 129 -4.31 0.82 0.27
N PHE A 130 -5.04 0.22 1.21
CA PHE A 130 -5.13 -1.24 1.31
C PHE A 130 -6.52 -1.70 1.78
N ALA A 131 -6.96 -2.80 1.19
CA ALA A 131 -8.17 -3.49 1.61
C ALA A 131 -7.95 -4.20 2.94
N GLN A 132 -9.01 -4.28 3.75
CA GLN A 132 -9.04 -5.03 4.99
C GLN A 132 -10.19 -6.04 4.92
N HIS A 133 -9.84 -7.32 4.92
CA HIS A 133 -10.69 -8.41 4.45
C HIS A 133 -11.92 -8.68 5.31
N VAL A 134 -11.83 -8.52 6.63
CA VAL A 134 -12.91 -8.93 7.57
C VAL A 134 -13.41 -7.79 8.46
N VAL A 135 -12.90 -6.59 8.25
CA VAL A 135 -13.38 -5.36 8.89
C VAL A 135 -13.94 -4.44 7.82
N ASP A 136 -14.95 -3.65 8.16
CA ASP A 136 -15.66 -2.78 7.22
C ASP A 136 -14.95 -1.44 7.07
N THR A 137 -13.64 -1.46 6.79
CA THR A 137 -12.80 -0.27 6.65
C THR A 137 -11.76 -0.43 5.55
N ILE A 138 -11.42 0.67 4.87
CA ILE A 138 -10.24 0.77 4.01
C ILE A 138 -9.10 1.41 4.81
N GLY A 139 -7.92 0.79 4.79
CA GLY A 139 -6.74 1.33 5.44
C GLY A 139 -5.96 2.24 4.51
N VAL A 140 -5.39 3.31 5.06
CA VAL A 140 -4.48 4.23 4.38
C VAL A 140 -3.27 4.44 5.26
N TYR A 141 -2.08 4.21 4.71
CA TYR A 141 -0.82 4.48 5.39
C TYR A 141 -0.12 5.65 4.70
N ASP A 142 0.08 6.73 5.45
CA ASP A 142 0.87 7.89 5.04
C ASP A 142 2.35 7.58 5.23
N LEU A 143 3.08 7.39 4.13
CA LEU A 143 4.50 7.05 4.13
C LEU A 143 5.38 8.20 4.67
N THR A 144 4.92 9.44 4.60
CA THR A 144 5.65 10.64 5.03
C THR A 144 5.57 10.80 6.54
N ASN A 145 4.36 10.78 7.09
CA ASN A 145 4.14 10.98 8.52
C ASN A 145 4.20 9.67 9.31
N LYS A 146 4.19 8.52 8.63
CA LYS A 146 4.12 7.18 9.22
C LYS A 146 2.86 6.98 10.07
N GLU A 147 1.74 7.52 9.60
CA GLU A 147 0.43 7.47 10.28
C GLU A 147 -0.57 6.64 9.49
N PHE A 148 -1.53 6.04 10.20
CA PHE A 148 -2.65 5.32 9.61
C PHE A 148 -3.93 6.14 9.68
N LEU A 149 -4.75 6.01 8.64
CA LEU A 149 -6.15 6.41 8.61
C LEU A 149 -6.99 5.19 8.22
N GLU A 150 -8.09 4.97 8.94
CA GLU A 150 -9.09 3.97 8.59
C GLU A 150 -10.36 4.68 8.14
N ILE A 151 -10.88 4.26 6.99
CA ILE A 151 -12.06 4.84 6.36
C ILE A 151 -13.18 3.82 6.44
N ASP A 152 -14.25 4.15 7.16
CA ASP A 152 -15.42 3.30 7.28
C ASP A 152 -16.07 3.02 5.92
N ILE A 153 -16.35 1.75 5.66
CA ILE A 153 -17.23 1.27 4.61
C ILE A 153 -18.62 1.12 5.25
N PRO A 154 -19.62 1.94 4.88
CA PRO A 154 -20.90 1.90 5.60
C PRO A 154 -21.75 0.67 5.34
N THR A 155 -21.33 -0.19 4.40
CA THR A 155 -21.95 -1.50 4.20
C THR A 155 -21.34 -2.49 5.21
N PRO A 156 -22.14 -3.02 6.17
CA PRO A 156 -21.65 -4.03 7.08
C PRO A 156 -21.36 -5.35 6.36
N GLY A 157 -20.28 -6.02 6.72
CA GLY A 157 -19.84 -7.27 6.08
C GLY A 157 -19.50 -7.07 4.61
N SER A 158 -18.80 -5.98 4.28
CA SER A 158 -18.34 -5.65 2.93
C SER A 158 -17.42 -6.72 2.35
N PHE A 159 -16.52 -7.27 3.18
CA PHE A 159 -15.55 -8.31 2.84
C PHE A 159 -14.64 -7.90 1.66
N THR A 160 -14.01 -6.73 1.80
CA THR A 160 -13.22 -6.11 0.75
C THR A 160 -11.81 -6.69 0.71
N GLN A 161 -11.38 -7.23 -0.44
CA GLN A 161 -10.03 -7.80 -0.60
C GLN A 161 -9.17 -7.03 -1.59
N PHE A 162 -9.75 -6.38 -2.59
CA PHE A 162 -8.99 -5.73 -3.65
C PHE A 162 -9.38 -4.26 -3.75
N VAL A 163 -8.36 -3.42 -3.92
CA VAL A 163 -8.46 -2.01 -4.25
C VAL A 163 -7.68 -1.74 -5.53
N THR A 164 -8.09 -0.70 -6.27
CA THR A 164 -7.34 -0.17 -7.41
C THR A 164 -7.60 1.33 -7.52
N ILE A 165 -6.85 2.02 -8.37
CA ILE A 165 -6.96 3.46 -8.60
C ILE A 165 -7.21 3.72 -10.08
N ASP A 166 -8.06 4.69 -10.40
CA ASP A 166 -8.26 5.17 -11.77
C ASP A 166 -7.43 6.42 -12.09
N ASP A 167 -7.45 6.86 -13.35
CA ASP A 167 -6.71 8.04 -13.83
C ASP A 167 -7.20 9.37 -13.20
N ASP A 168 -8.37 9.37 -12.58
CA ASP A 168 -8.96 10.51 -11.85
C ASP A 168 -8.61 10.44 -10.34
N GLU A 169 -7.74 9.51 -9.92
CA GLU A 169 -7.31 9.27 -8.55
C GLU A 169 -8.42 8.76 -7.61
N ASN A 170 -9.49 8.18 -8.16
CA ASN A 170 -10.51 7.53 -7.34
C ASN A 170 -10.05 6.14 -6.96
N ILE A 171 -10.21 5.80 -5.68
CA ILE A 171 -9.92 4.47 -5.16
C ILE A 171 -11.16 3.60 -5.32
N TRP A 172 -11.07 2.59 -6.18
CA TRP A 172 -12.13 1.62 -6.43
C TRP A 172 -11.90 0.35 -5.63
N PHE A 173 -12.96 -0.22 -5.08
CA PHE A 173 -12.91 -1.46 -4.33
C PHE A 173 -14.20 -2.26 -4.47
N VAL A 174 -14.08 -3.57 -4.27
CA VAL A 174 -15.20 -4.52 -4.39
C VAL A 174 -15.65 -4.99 -3.02
N GLU A 175 -16.94 -4.82 -2.73
CA GLU A 175 -17.58 -5.35 -1.53
C GLU A 175 -18.15 -6.74 -1.86
N GLN A 176 -17.30 -7.78 -1.72
CA GLN A 176 -17.58 -9.11 -2.25
C GLN A 176 -18.87 -9.73 -1.68
N GLN A 177 -19.11 -9.59 -0.38
CA GLN A 177 -20.30 -10.17 0.25
C GLN A 177 -21.56 -9.32 0.05
N ALA A 178 -21.39 -8.02 -0.19
CA ALA A 178 -22.49 -7.11 -0.47
C ALA A 178 -22.90 -7.06 -1.95
N ASN A 179 -22.09 -7.64 -2.85
CA ASN A 179 -22.26 -7.57 -4.30
C ASN A 179 -22.27 -6.11 -4.82
N LYS A 180 -21.35 -5.27 -4.34
CA LYS A 180 -21.22 -3.88 -4.76
C LYS A 180 -19.81 -3.57 -5.28
N LEU A 181 -19.76 -2.61 -6.19
CA LEU A 181 -18.55 -1.89 -6.55
C LEU A 181 -18.65 -0.49 -5.97
N SER A 182 -17.64 -0.08 -5.21
CA SER A 182 -17.62 1.18 -4.49
C SER A 182 -16.37 1.98 -4.85
N LYS A 183 -16.46 3.30 -4.69
CA LYS A 183 -15.35 4.21 -4.93
C LYS A 183 -15.23 5.28 -3.84
N ILE A 184 -14.01 5.72 -3.61
CA ILE A 184 -13.66 6.86 -2.76
C ILE A 184 -13.06 7.92 -3.67
N GLU A 185 -13.62 9.13 -3.64
CA GLU A 185 -13.11 10.27 -4.42
C GLU A 185 -12.12 11.06 -3.55
N ILE A 186 -10.91 11.28 -4.06
CA ILE A 186 -9.91 12.09 -3.37
C ILE A 186 -10.11 13.55 -3.79
N SER A 187 -10.79 14.35 -2.95
CA SER A 187 -11.05 15.77 -3.24
C SER A 187 -10.00 16.71 -2.64
N GLU A 188 -9.51 17.65 -3.46
CA GLU A 188 -8.57 18.73 -3.07
C GLU A 188 -9.29 19.95 -2.44
N ILE A 189 -10.63 20.05 -2.54
CA ILE A 189 -11.41 21.21 -2.06
C ILE A 189 -12.40 20.77 -0.96
N PRO A 190 -12.49 21.48 0.18
CA PRO A 190 -13.53 21.20 1.16
C PRO A 190 -14.91 21.52 0.58
N ASN A 191 -15.74 20.50 0.35
CA ASN A 191 -17.14 20.68 0.00
C ASN A 191 -17.89 21.32 1.18
N LEU A 192 -18.27 22.59 1.03
CA LEU A 192 -19.43 23.16 1.72
C LEU A 192 -20.65 22.57 1.03
N SER A 193 -21.22 21.51 1.60
CA SER A 193 -22.43 20.88 1.09
C SER A 193 -23.61 21.88 1.17
N ILE A 194 -23.95 22.48 0.04
CA ILE A 194 -25.30 22.98 -0.24
C ILE A 194 -26.03 21.84 -0.95
N GLN A 195 -27.07 21.30 -0.32
CA GLN A 195 -27.96 20.29 -0.89
C GLN A 195 -28.64 20.80 -2.18
N ALA A 196 -28.64 19.98 -3.23
CA ALA A 196 -29.79 19.79 -4.12
C ALA A 196 -29.64 18.51 -4.98
N ASP A 197 -30.63 17.63 -4.83
CA ASP A 197 -31.21 16.62 -5.74
C ASP A 197 -30.39 15.50 -6.43
N ASP A 198 -30.78 14.28 -6.01
CA ASP A 198 -31.20 13.08 -6.76
C ASP A 198 -30.29 12.39 -7.81
N GLU A 199 -30.18 11.07 -7.63
CA GLU A 199 -29.65 10.02 -8.53
C GLU A 199 -28.12 9.93 -8.80
N LYS A 200 -27.29 9.87 -7.74
CA LYS A 200 -25.89 9.42 -7.90
C LYS A 200 -25.49 8.32 -6.91
N LEU A 201 -24.66 7.39 -7.40
CA LEU A 201 -23.98 6.33 -6.65
C LEU A 201 -23.44 6.87 -5.31
N PRO A 202 -23.41 6.06 -4.22
CA PRO A 202 -22.88 6.53 -2.95
C PRO A 202 -21.40 6.90 -3.11
N THR A 203 -21.13 8.20 -3.13
CA THR A 203 -19.78 8.80 -3.12
C THR A 203 -19.41 9.08 -1.67
N PHE A 204 -18.27 8.55 -1.23
CA PHE A 204 -17.70 8.86 0.08
C PHE A 204 -16.60 9.93 -0.08
N ASP A 205 -16.85 11.11 0.48
CA ASP A 205 -15.93 12.27 0.48
C ASP A 205 -15.04 12.24 1.72
N ILE A 206 -13.73 12.09 1.56
CA ILE A 206 -12.75 12.24 2.65
C ILE A 206 -12.13 13.64 2.59
N LYS A 207 -11.98 14.30 3.75
CA LYS A 207 -11.43 15.67 3.80
C LYS A 207 -9.91 15.66 3.67
N TYR A 208 -9.40 16.43 2.70
CA TYR A 208 -7.98 16.73 2.49
C TYR A 208 -7.22 17.14 3.77
N VAL A 209 -7.85 17.92 4.67
CA VAL A 209 -7.22 18.37 5.92
C VAL A 209 -6.73 17.22 6.80
N TYR A 210 -7.37 16.04 6.74
CA TYR A 210 -6.90 14.89 7.51
C TYR A 210 -5.67 14.20 6.90
N LEU A 211 -5.40 14.40 5.61
CA LEU A 211 -4.22 13.85 4.92
C LEU A 211 -2.98 14.77 5.02
N VAL A 212 -3.15 16.07 5.32
CA VAL A 212 -2.05 17.06 5.20
C VAL A 212 -1.87 18.01 6.38
N ALA A 213 -2.66 17.87 7.45
CA ALA A 213 -2.58 18.72 8.65
C ALA A 213 -1.15 18.87 9.24
N PRO A 214 -0.23 17.90 9.17
CA PRO A 214 1.13 18.08 9.70
C PRO A 214 1.98 19.06 8.87
N VAL A 215 1.82 19.07 7.53
CA VAL A 215 2.71 19.80 6.61
C VAL A 215 2.50 21.31 6.71
N PHE A 216 1.24 21.77 6.77
CA PHE A 216 0.95 23.20 6.91
C PHE A 216 1.31 23.75 8.29
N THR A 217 1.16 22.93 9.34
CA THR A 217 1.46 23.34 10.72
C THR A 217 2.96 23.59 10.91
N ILE A 218 3.81 22.73 10.36
CA ILE A 218 5.28 22.90 10.41
C ILE A 218 5.73 24.10 9.59
N GLY A 219 5.17 24.30 8.39
CA GLY A 219 5.51 25.43 7.52
C GLY A 219 5.20 26.80 8.14
N ILE A 220 4.04 26.94 8.80
CA ILE A 220 3.63 28.18 9.48
C ILE A 220 4.54 28.48 10.67
N VAL A 221 4.91 27.47 11.46
CA VAL A 221 5.83 27.63 12.62
C VAL A 221 7.22 28.02 12.15
N ALA A 222 7.77 27.37 11.11
CA ALA A 222 9.07 27.69 10.57
C ALA A 222 9.14 29.12 10.02
N ALA A 223 8.16 29.53 9.21
CA ALA A 223 8.09 30.89 8.67
C ALA A 223 8.02 31.96 9.77
N SER A 224 7.25 31.68 10.83
CA SER A 224 7.12 32.56 11.99
C SER A 224 8.44 32.71 12.75
N LEU A 225 9.18 31.62 12.96
CA LEU A 225 10.49 31.63 13.61
C LEU A 225 11.55 32.39 12.80
N PHE A 226 11.58 32.21 11.47
CA PHE A 226 12.50 32.95 10.59
C PHE A 226 12.20 34.45 10.57
N PHE A 227 10.92 34.82 10.57
CA PHE A 227 10.51 36.23 10.65
C PHE A 227 10.94 36.87 11.98
N VAL A 228 10.69 36.21 13.12
CA VAL A 228 11.11 36.71 14.44
C VAL A 228 12.63 36.86 14.52
N LYS A 229 13.39 35.87 14.04
CA LYS A 229 14.86 35.94 14.02
C LYS A 229 15.36 37.08 13.13
N SER A 230 14.78 37.25 11.95
CA SER A 230 15.12 38.34 11.03
C SER A 230 14.92 39.73 11.67
N VAL A 231 13.80 39.92 12.38
CA VAL A 231 13.52 41.18 13.10
C VAL A 231 14.51 41.41 14.24
N GLN A 232 14.87 40.36 15.01
CA GLN A 232 15.86 40.45 16.08
C GLN A 232 17.26 40.76 15.55
N ASP A 233 17.70 40.09 14.49
CA ASP A 233 19.01 40.31 13.88
C ASP A 233 19.13 41.73 13.32
N LYS A 234 18.07 42.26 12.69
CA LYS A 234 18.03 43.66 12.24
C LYS A 234 18.20 44.63 13.40
N ARG A 235 17.45 44.47 14.50
CA ARG A 235 17.57 45.34 15.69
C ARG A 235 18.98 45.33 16.28
N ARG A 236 19.59 44.14 16.39
CA ARG A 236 20.97 43.98 16.88
C ARG A 236 22.01 44.66 15.98
N LEU A 237 21.79 44.66 14.67
CA LEU A 237 22.66 45.37 13.72
C LEU A 237 22.52 46.89 13.85
N ASP A 238 21.29 47.38 13.98
CA ASP A 238 21.01 48.81 14.17
C ASP A 238 21.64 49.35 15.47
N GLU A 239 21.64 48.57 16.56
CA GLU A 239 22.29 48.91 17.84
C GLU A 239 23.83 49.00 17.77
N LYS A 240 24.46 48.36 16.78
CA LYS A 240 25.93 48.38 16.61
C LYS A 240 26.43 49.54 15.75
N ILE A 241 25.53 50.29 15.13
CA ILE A 241 25.85 51.39 14.19
C ILE A 241 25.72 52.78 14.88
N VAL A 242 25.37 52.82 16.17
CA VAL A 242 25.31 54.04 17.01
C VAL A 242 26.55 54.16 17.90
#